data_AF-A0A938ULS6-F1
#
_entry.id   AF-A0A938ULS6-F1
#
_cell.length_a   1.000
_cell.length_b   1.000
_cell.length_c   1.000
_cell.angle_alpha   90.00
_cell.angle_beta   90.00
_cell.angle_gamma   90.00
#
_symmetry.space_group_name_H-M   'P 1'
#
loop_
_entity.id
_entity.type
_entity.pdbx_description
1 polymer ?
#
loop_
_entity_poly.entity_id
_entity_poly.type
_entity_poly.pdbx_seq_one_letter_code
_entity_poly.pdbx_strand_id
1 'polypeptide(L)'
;MFEHSREILRKRFILLEDVFGSENFSGACPNLYKYFVKAFGCRLAAVNMKVPHDLVPLLSQDSFLTKLRLAFAVNKTIFFMEAADRDNYPALGDLVRLDSRSMGTMERYTWHMQIGWLRVSFFYDMEVPCGMGSAWTSDSACIYLGEFESASIEQLIEDARHQGNEQFVSRLEALRDHGGPEIV
;
A
#
# COMPACT_ATOMS: atom_id res chain seq x y z
N MET A 1 7.71 -13.83 -3.21
CA MET A 1 6.90 -12.61 -3.46
C MET A 1 7.12 -12.03 -4.88
N PHE A 2 8.27 -12.24 -5.53
CA PHE A 2 8.60 -11.61 -6.83
C PHE A 2 8.49 -12.52 -8.07
N GLU A 3 8.30 -13.83 -7.88
CA GLU A 3 8.25 -14.83 -8.96
C GLU A 3 7.16 -14.52 -10.01
N HIS A 4 6.09 -13.82 -9.59
CA HIS A 4 4.97 -13.43 -10.46
C HIS A 4 4.94 -11.93 -10.79
N SER A 5 5.95 -11.13 -10.41
CA SER A 5 5.91 -9.66 -10.55
C SER A 5 5.70 -9.18 -12.00
N ARG A 6 6.41 -9.75 -12.99
CA ARG A 6 6.23 -9.42 -14.42
C ARG A 6 4.82 -9.75 -14.91
N GLU A 7 4.24 -10.85 -14.44
CA GLU A 7 2.93 -11.32 -14.85
C GLU A 7 1.82 -10.48 -14.21
N ILE A 8 1.96 -10.13 -12.93
CA ILE A 8 1.06 -9.23 -12.21
C ILE A 8 1.06 -7.83 -12.85
N LEU A 9 2.23 -7.32 -13.23
CA LEU A 9 2.34 -6.05 -13.95
C LEU A 9 1.67 -6.11 -15.34
N ARG A 10 1.65 -7.26 -16.00
CA ARG A 10 0.95 -7.43 -17.29
C ARG A 10 -0.56 -7.63 -17.12
N LYS A 11 -0.98 -8.44 -16.15
CA LYS A 11 -2.38 -8.82 -15.93
C LYS A 11 -3.18 -7.74 -15.17
N ARG A 12 -2.50 -6.87 -14.40
CA ARG A 12 -3.13 -5.84 -13.55
C ARG A 12 -4.07 -6.42 -12.48
N PHE A 13 -3.87 -7.67 -12.11
CA PHE A 13 -4.48 -8.28 -10.95
C PHE A 13 -3.55 -9.34 -10.36
N ILE A 14 -3.79 -9.68 -9.10
CA ILE A 14 -3.16 -10.77 -8.38
C ILE A 14 -4.23 -11.82 -8.13
N LEU A 15 -4.03 -13.04 -8.65
CA LEU A 15 -4.83 -14.19 -8.25
C LEU A 15 -4.31 -14.69 -6.91
N LEU A 16 -5.17 -14.68 -5.89
CA LEU A 16 -4.77 -15.10 -4.54
C LEU A 16 -4.58 -16.62 -4.46
N GLU A 17 -5.17 -17.37 -5.39
CA GLU A 17 -4.88 -18.80 -5.59
C GLU A 17 -3.41 -19.04 -5.95
N ASP A 18 -2.80 -18.20 -6.79
CA ASP A 18 -1.39 -18.32 -7.16
C ASP A 18 -0.46 -17.99 -5.96
N VAL A 19 -0.94 -17.16 -5.03
CA VAL A 19 -0.16 -16.72 -3.86
C VAL A 19 -0.25 -17.71 -2.70
N PHE A 20 -1.45 -18.20 -2.41
CA PHE A 20 -1.71 -19.05 -1.24
C PHE A 20 -1.87 -20.53 -1.57
N GLY A 21 -1.96 -20.88 -2.86
CA GLY A 21 -2.35 -22.20 -3.33
C GLY A 21 -3.87 -22.36 -3.41
N SER A 22 -4.31 -23.17 -4.37
CA SER A 22 -5.73 -23.43 -4.67
C SER A 22 -6.53 -24.01 -3.48
N GLU A 23 -5.86 -24.73 -2.57
CA GLU A 23 -6.53 -25.37 -1.42
C GLU A 23 -6.69 -24.41 -0.22
N ASN A 24 -5.86 -23.36 -0.13
CA ASN A 24 -5.76 -22.54 1.09
C ASN A 24 -6.26 -21.10 0.93
N PHE A 25 -6.43 -20.61 -0.30
CA PHE A 25 -6.74 -19.19 -0.54
C PHE A 25 -8.01 -18.73 0.19
N SER A 26 -9.05 -19.57 0.25
CA SER A 26 -10.34 -19.22 0.88
C SER A 26 -10.20 -18.82 2.35
N GLY A 27 -9.34 -19.52 3.12
CA GLY A 27 -9.04 -19.15 4.51
C GLY A 27 -7.94 -18.09 4.64
N ALA A 28 -7.06 -17.98 3.65
CA ALA A 28 -5.97 -17.01 3.65
C ALA A 28 -6.45 -15.57 3.37
N CYS A 29 -7.45 -15.37 2.50
CA CYS A 29 -7.95 -14.04 2.16
C CYS A 29 -8.50 -13.28 3.39
N PRO A 30 -9.37 -13.86 4.24
CA PRO A 30 -9.83 -13.19 5.45
C PRO A 30 -8.69 -12.90 6.43
N ASN A 31 -7.70 -13.78 6.53
CA ASN A 31 -6.54 -13.58 7.39
C ASN A 31 -5.64 -12.44 6.90
N LEU A 32 -5.44 -12.32 5.59
CA LEU A 32 -4.74 -11.20 4.98
C LEU A 32 -5.49 -9.89 5.25
N TYR A 33 -6.81 -9.88 5.13
CA TYR A 33 -7.61 -8.70 5.44
C TYR A 33 -7.50 -8.31 6.93
N LYS A 34 -7.61 -9.28 7.86
CA LYS A 34 -7.40 -9.05 9.30
C LYS A 34 -6.01 -8.50 9.62
N TYR A 35 -4.98 -8.96 8.93
CA TYR A 35 -3.63 -8.42 9.05
C TYR A 35 -3.61 -6.92 8.74
N PHE A 36 -4.23 -6.50 7.64
CA PHE A 36 -4.34 -5.09 7.27
C PHE A 36 -5.21 -4.29 8.22
N VAL A 37 -6.35 -4.83 8.69
CA VAL A 37 -7.18 -4.19 9.73
C VAL A 37 -6.34 -3.91 10.98
N LYS A 38 -5.56 -4.88 11.44
CA LYS A 38 -4.66 -4.73 12.59
C LYS A 38 -3.59 -3.68 12.33
N ALA A 39 -2.93 -3.71 11.17
CA ALA A 39 -1.91 -2.73 10.80
C ALA A 39 -2.47 -1.29 10.82
N PHE A 40 -3.66 -1.09 10.25
CA PHE A 40 -4.35 0.20 10.24
C PHE A 40 -4.75 0.66 11.64
N GLY A 41 -5.34 -0.22 12.46
CA GLY A 41 -5.69 0.07 13.85
C GLY A 41 -4.47 0.46 14.69
N CYS A 42 -3.36 -0.27 14.55
CA CYS A 42 -2.09 0.07 15.20
C CYS A 42 -1.56 1.43 14.74
N ARG A 43 -1.65 1.75 13.45
CA ARG A 43 -1.21 3.06 12.93
C ARG A 43 -2.02 4.22 13.52
N LEU A 44 -3.35 4.09 13.60
CA LEU A 44 -4.23 5.07 14.25
C LEU A 44 -3.84 5.26 15.72
N ALA A 45 -3.69 4.17 16.46
CA ALA A 45 -3.31 4.21 17.87
C ALA A 45 -1.93 4.87 18.09
N ALA A 46 -0.95 4.58 17.22
CA ALA A 46 0.40 5.13 17.30
C ALA A 46 0.46 6.66 17.15
N VAL A 47 -0.54 7.27 16.49
CA VAL A 47 -0.66 8.72 16.36
C VAL A 47 -1.73 9.33 17.27
N ASN A 48 -2.13 8.60 18.33
CA ASN A 48 -3.17 8.99 19.28
C ASN A 48 -4.55 9.28 18.63
N MET A 49 -4.85 8.67 17.49
CA MET A 49 -6.19 8.69 16.91
C MET A 49 -7.03 7.54 17.47
N LYS A 50 -8.32 7.80 17.67
CA LYS A 50 -9.28 6.77 18.09
C LYS A 50 -9.42 5.73 16.98
N VAL A 51 -9.27 4.45 17.34
CA VAL A 51 -9.56 3.34 16.44
C VAL A 51 -11.07 3.21 16.30
N PRO A 52 -11.63 3.20 15.06
CA PRO A 52 -13.06 2.97 14.87
C PRO A 52 -13.53 1.66 15.51
N HIS A 53 -14.68 1.71 16.17
CA HIS A 53 -15.17 0.63 17.02
C HIS A 53 -15.53 -0.65 16.24
N ASP A 54 -15.84 -0.53 14.96
CA ASP A 54 -16.17 -1.66 14.08
C ASP A 54 -14.95 -2.47 13.69
N LEU A 55 -13.73 -1.90 13.72
CA LEU A 55 -12.52 -2.58 13.26
C LEU A 55 -12.06 -3.72 14.18
N VAL A 56 -12.21 -3.56 15.50
CA VAL A 56 -11.75 -4.57 16.47
C VAL A 56 -12.53 -5.89 16.34
N PRO A 57 -13.88 -5.87 16.26
CA PRO A 57 -14.67 -7.08 15.99
C PRO A 57 -14.27 -7.85 14.71
N LEU A 58 -13.76 -7.18 13.68
CA LEU A 58 -13.38 -7.85 12.42
C LEU A 58 -12.26 -8.89 12.64
N LEU A 59 -11.42 -8.72 13.67
CA LEU A 59 -10.31 -9.61 13.94
C LEU A 59 -10.76 -11.04 14.32
N SER A 60 -12.00 -11.21 14.77
CA SER A 60 -12.60 -12.50 15.12
C SER A 60 -13.62 -13.03 14.10
N GLN A 61 -13.79 -12.37 12.95
CA GLN A 61 -14.82 -12.71 11.95
C GLN A 61 -14.20 -13.12 10.61
N ASP A 62 -14.89 -13.95 9.83
CA ASP A 62 -14.43 -14.35 8.49
C ASP A 62 -15.21 -13.68 7.34
N SER A 63 -16.25 -12.92 7.69
CA SER A 63 -17.05 -12.08 6.79
C SER A 63 -17.09 -10.67 7.35
N PHE A 64 -16.86 -9.66 6.50
CA PHE A 64 -16.64 -8.29 6.96
C PHE A 64 -17.77 -7.37 6.51
N LEU A 65 -18.50 -6.81 7.46
CA LEU A 65 -19.33 -5.63 7.25
C LEU A 65 -18.59 -4.43 7.84
N THR A 66 -17.95 -3.63 7.00
CA THR A 66 -17.06 -2.57 7.47
C THR A 66 -16.99 -1.41 6.49
N LYS A 67 -16.60 -0.25 7.03
CA LYS A 67 -16.31 0.96 6.28
C LYS A 67 -14.87 1.04 5.77
N LEU A 68 -14.00 0.12 6.21
CA LEU A 68 -12.64 0.02 5.70
C LEU A 68 -12.62 -0.65 4.33
N ARG A 69 -12.00 -0.01 3.36
CA ARG A 69 -11.75 -0.56 2.03
C ARG A 69 -10.26 -0.49 1.75
N LEU A 70 -9.71 -1.58 1.23
CA LEU A 70 -8.32 -1.61 0.75
C LEU A 70 -8.30 -1.44 -0.75
N ALA A 71 -7.29 -0.77 -1.27
CA ALA A 71 -6.99 -0.74 -2.69
C ALA A 71 -5.49 -0.94 -2.90
N PHE A 72 -5.14 -1.55 -4.02
CA PHE A 72 -3.78 -1.96 -4.30
C PHE A 72 -3.34 -1.32 -5.60
N ALA A 73 -2.16 -0.72 -5.61
CA ALA A 73 -1.63 -0.06 -6.79
C ALA A 73 -0.15 -0.36 -6.98
N VAL A 74 0.26 -0.49 -8.23
CA VAL A 74 1.67 -0.64 -8.58
C VAL A 74 2.29 0.74 -8.80
N ASN A 75 3.47 0.94 -8.22
CA ASN A 75 4.25 2.14 -8.53
C ASN A 75 4.88 1.96 -9.93
N LYS A 76 4.67 2.90 -10.85
CA LYS A 76 5.30 2.85 -12.18
C LYS A 76 6.68 3.47 -12.20
N THR A 77 6.98 4.32 -11.23
CA THR A 77 8.24 5.08 -11.14
C THR A 77 9.28 4.36 -10.29
N ILE A 78 9.10 3.08 -9.96
CA ILE A 78 10.03 2.37 -9.08
C ILE A 78 11.38 2.38 -9.77
N PHE A 79 12.28 3.14 -9.17
CA PHE A 79 13.66 3.21 -9.56
C PHE A 79 14.25 1.82 -9.68
N PHE A 80 15.29 1.73 -10.49
CA PHE A 80 16.21 0.62 -10.56
C PHE A 80 16.95 0.43 -9.23
N MET A 81 16.21 0.12 -8.16
CA MET A 81 16.78 -0.32 -6.90
C MET A 81 17.19 -1.78 -7.05
N GLU A 82 18.37 -2.13 -6.53
CA GLU A 82 18.77 -3.52 -6.41
C GLU A 82 17.72 -4.30 -5.62
N ALA A 83 17.53 -5.58 -5.96
CA ALA A 83 16.50 -6.42 -5.34
C ALA A 83 16.57 -6.38 -3.80
N ALA A 84 17.77 -6.33 -3.21
CA ALA A 84 17.96 -6.26 -1.77
C ALA A 84 17.36 -4.98 -1.13
N ASP A 85 17.40 -3.83 -1.82
CA ASP A 85 16.87 -2.56 -1.34
C ASP A 85 15.37 -2.42 -1.66
N ARG A 86 14.93 -2.91 -2.82
CA ARG A 86 13.53 -2.94 -3.23
C ARG A 86 12.67 -3.81 -2.31
N ASP A 87 13.22 -4.94 -1.89
CA ASP A 87 12.46 -5.99 -1.18
C ASP A 87 12.32 -5.70 0.32
N ASN A 88 13.13 -4.78 0.86
CA ASN A 88 13.20 -4.42 2.29
C ASN A 88 12.71 -2.99 2.60
N TYR A 89 11.95 -2.34 1.71
CA TYR A 89 11.47 -0.97 1.94
C TYR A 89 9.98 -0.93 2.32
N PRO A 90 9.64 -1.13 3.61
CA PRO A 90 8.34 -0.76 4.14
C PRO A 90 8.33 0.75 4.38
N ALA A 91 7.84 1.52 3.41
CA ALA A 91 7.55 2.94 3.64
C ALA A 91 6.13 3.07 4.21
N LEU A 92 6.01 3.79 5.32
CA LEU A 92 4.70 4.17 5.87
C LEU A 92 4.35 5.55 5.32
N GLY A 93 3.22 5.65 4.64
CA GLY A 93 2.67 6.92 4.21
C GLY A 93 2.11 7.74 5.38
N ASP A 94 1.82 9.00 5.08
CA ASP A 94 1.10 9.86 6.00
C ASP A 94 -0.33 9.37 6.20
N LEU A 95 -0.76 9.37 7.46
CA LEU A 95 -2.14 9.11 7.83
C LEU A 95 -2.89 10.44 7.79
N VAL A 96 -3.91 10.52 6.95
CA VAL A 96 -4.71 11.72 6.75
C VAL A 96 -6.11 11.48 7.31
N ARG A 97 -6.58 12.39 8.17
CA ARG A 97 -7.98 12.47 8.59
C ARG A 97 -8.70 13.53 7.76
N LEU A 98 -9.85 13.19 7.21
CA LEU A 98 -10.69 14.13 6.47
C LEU A 98 -11.85 14.59 7.35
N ASP A 99 -11.74 15.81 7.86
CA ASP A 99 -12.80 16.46 8.62
C ASP A 99 -13.69 17.31 7.70
N SER A 100 -14.94 17.52 8.10
CA SER A 100 -15.86 18.40 7.39
C SER A 100 -16.12 19.65 8.20
N ARG A 101 -16.09 20.82 7.56
CA ARG A 101 -16.42 22.09 8.22
C ARG A 101 -17.87 22.13 8.73
N SER A 102 -18.79 21.42 8.08
CA SER A 102 -20.22 21.41 8.43
C SER A 102 -20.60 20.29 9.40
N MET A 103 -19.89 19.16 9.36
CA MET A 103 -20.20 17.97 10.18
C MET A 103 -19.22 17.79 11.36
N GLY A 104 -18.19 18.63 11.46
CA GLY A 104 -17.16 18.54 12.48
C GLY A 104 -16.16 17.40 12.22
N THR A 105 -15.62 16.86 13.31
CA THR A 105 -14.66 15.74 13.25
C THR A 105 -15.35 14.49 12.73
N MET A 106 -14.80 13.90 11.68
CA MET A 106 -15.35 12.68 11.08
C MET A 106 -14.37 11.52 11.29
N GLU A 107 -14.91 10.33 11.51
CA GLU A 107 -14.13 9.08 11.46
C GLU A 107 -13.89 8.72 9.98
N ARG A 108 -13.14 9.56 9.26
CA ARG A 108 -12.75 9.35 7.86
C ARG A 108 -11.24 9.45 7.74
N TYR A 109 -10.64 8.38 7.25
CA TYR A 109 -9.19 8.24 7.27
C TYR A 109 -8.71 7.65 5.96
N THR A 110 -7.57 8.14 5.50
CA THR A 110 -6.79 7.46 4.49
C THR A 110 -5.35 7.31 4.92
N TRP A 111 -4.77 6.18 4.58
CA TRP A 111 -3.38 5.85 4.85
C TRP A 111 -2.87 4.96 3.74
N HIS A 112 -1.56 4.85 3.59
CA HIS A 112 -0.99 3.83 2.73
C HIS A 112 0.30 3.29 3.32
N MET A 113 0.59 2.04 2.97
CA MET A 113 1.89 1.44 3.18
C MET A 113 2.45 1.00 1.83
N GLN A 114 3.75 1.15 1.68
CA GLN A 114 4.50 0.69 0.52
C GLN A 114 5.20 -0.60 0.90
N ILE A 115 5.04 -1.64 0.08
CA ILE A 115 5.74 -2.93 0.18
C ILE A 115 6.49 -3.13 -1.13
N GLY A 116 7.72 -2.61 -1.19
CA GLY A 116 8.51 -2.58 -2.42
C GLY A 116 7.78 -1.83 -3.54
N TRP A 117 7.38 -2.56 -4.58
CA TRP A 117 6.67 -1.99 -5.75
C TRP A 117 5.15 -1.84 -5.56
N LEU A 118 4.60 -2.47 -4.54
CA LEU A 118 3.16 -2.52 -4.28
C LEU A 118 2.77 -1.51 -3.20
N ARG A 119 1.81 -0.65 -3.48
CA ARG A 119 1.15 0.20 -2.50
C ARG A 119 -0.15 -0.45 -2.04
N VAL A 120 -0.35 -0.52 -0.74
CA VAL A 120 -1.63 -0.86 -0.12
C VAL A 120 -2.20 0.40 0.50
N SER A 121 -3.32 0.86 -0.03
CA SER A 121 -4.03 2.05 0.43
C SER A 121 -5.24 1.65 1.25
N PHE A 122 -5.47 2.37 2.34
CA PHE A 122 -6.55 2.20 3.30
C PHE A 122 -7.50 3.38 3.17
N PHE A 123 -8.79 3.09 3.05
CA PHE A 123 -9.86 4.08 2.95
C PHE A 123 -10.96 3.72 3.94
N TYR A 124 -11.07 4.44 5.05
CA TYR A 124 -12.10 4.23 6.05
C TYR A 124 -13.20 5.28 5.93
N ASP A 125 -14.45 4.84 5.73
CA ASP A 125 -15.63 5.69 5.45
C ASP A 125 -15.43 6.61 4.23
N MET A 126 -14.67 6.11 3.25
CA MET A 126 -14.30 6.81 2.03
C MET A 126 -14.43 5.89 0.81
N GLU A 127 -14.65 6.50 -0.35
CA GLU A 127 -14.57 5.79 -1.63
C GLU A 127 -13.12 5.60 -2.07
N VAL A 128 -12.88 4.51 -2.81
CA VAL A 128 -11.57 4.28 -3.44
C VAL A 128 -11.50 5.17 -4.68
N PRO A 129 -10.51 6.07 -4.78
CA PRO A 129 -10.34 6.91 -5.96
C PRO A 129 -10.15 6.09 -7.24
N CYS A 130 -10.60 6.64 -8.37
CA CYS A 130 -10.36 6.02 -9.67
C CYS A 130 -8.85 5.86 -9.94
N GLY A 131 -8.46 4.77 -10.59
CA GLY A 131 -7.06 4.48 -10.93
C GLY A 131 -6.24 3.82 -9.81
N MET A 132 -6.73 3.72 -8.57
CA MET A 132 -6.04 3.05 -7.46
C MET A 132 -6.36 1.55 -7.32
N GLY A 133 -7.04 0.97 -8.32
CA GLY A 133 -7.51 -0.42 -8.31
C GLY A 133 -8.93 -0.53 -7.82
N SER A 134 -9.38 -1.75 -7.54
CA SER A 134 -10.71 -2.00 -6.99
C SER A 134 -10.66 -2.06 -5.46
N ALA A 135 -11.76 -1.63 -4.82
CA ALA A 135 -11.94 -1.87 -3.40
C ALA A 135 -11.92 -3.38 -3.13
N TRP A 136 -11.21 -3.77 -2.06
CA TRP A 136 -11.10 -5.16 -1.64
C TRP A 136 -11.30 -5.26 -0.12
N THR A 137 -12.19 -6.17 0.28
CA THR A 137 -12.47 -6.49 1.68
C THR A 137 -12.49 -8.00 1.90
N SER A 138 -11.59 -8.73 1.22
CA SER A 138 -11.61 -10.20 1.14
C SER A 138 -12.90 -10.77 0.52
N ASP A 139 -13.59 -9.98 -0.29
CA ASP A 139 -14.81 -10.32 -1.02
C ASP A 139 -14.53 -10.97 -2.39
N SER A 140 -13.27 -11.00 -2.81
CA SER A 140 -12.83 -11.60 -4.07
C SER A 140 -11.52 -12.37 -3.91
N ALA A 141 -11.38 -13.44 -4.70
CA ALA A 141 -10.15 -14.22 -4.86
C ALA A 141 -9.08 -13.49 -5.70
N CYS A 142 -9.43 -12.33 -6.27
CA CYS A 142 -8.54 -11.51 -7.08
C CYS A 142 -8.38 -10.13 -6.45
N ILE A 143 -7.15 -9.62 -6.44
CA ILE A 143 -6.86 -8.22 -6.12
C ILE A 143 -6.61 -7.49 -7.43
N TYR A 144 -7.47 -6.54 -7.79
CA TYR A 144 -7.29 -5.69 -8.97
C TYR A 144 -6.36 -4.52 -8.65
N LEU A 145 -5.36 -4.34 -9.49
CA LEU A 145 -4.30 -3.37 -9.26
C LEU A 145 -4.52 -2.10 -10.06
N GLY A 146 -4.47 -0.98 -9.35
CA GLY A 146 -4.27 0.33 -9.95
C GLY A 146 -2.82 0.62 -10.28
N GLU A 147 -2.58 1.85 -10.67
CA GLU A 147 -1.25 2.38 -10.95
C GLU A 147 -1.09 3.73 -10.26
N PHE A 148 0.13 4.03 -9.81
CA PHE A 148 0.49 5.37 -9.39
C PHE A 148 1.93 5.65 -9.76
N GLU A 149 2.27 6.93 -9.81
CA GLU A 149 3.64 7.40 -10.02
C GLU A 149 4.12 8.03 -8.71
N SER A 150 5.26 7.58 -8.19
CA SER A 150 5.97 8.32 -7.15
C SER A 150 6.77 9.48 -7.75
N ALA A 151 7.19 10.42 -6.89
CA ALA A 151 8.13 11.47 -7.27
C ALA A 151 9.35 10.88 -8.00
N SER A 152 9.87 11.59 -9.00
CA SER A 152 11.06 11.17 -9.76
C SER A 152 12.32 11.21 -8.90
N ILE A 153 13.42 10.58 -9.34
CA ILE A 153 14.68 10.56 -8.57
C ILE A 153 15.19 11.99 -8.41
N GLU A 154 14.98 12.81 -9.43
CA GLU A 154 15.35 14.22 -9.45
C GLU A 154 14.56 15.00 -8.40
N GLN A 155 13.24 14.76 -8.32
CA GLN A 155 12.39 15.37 -7.30
C GLN A 155 12.77 14.90 -5.89
N LEU A 156 13.06 13.62 -5.70
CA LEU A 156 13.52 13.09 -4.40
C LEU A 156 14.88 13.65 -3.98
N ILE A 157 15.81 13.84 -4.93
CA ILE A 157 17.10 14.48 -4.69
C ILE A 157 16.89 15.95 -4.31
N GLU A 158 16.04 16.67 -5.04
CA GLU A 158 15.73 18.07 -4.78
C GLU A 158 15.07 18.25 -3.41
N ASP A 159 14.08 17.42 -3.08
CA ASP A 159 13.43 17.41 -1.76
C ASP A 159 14.42 17.07 -0.63
N ALA A 160 15.28 16.07 -0.84
CA ALA A 160 16.28 15.67 0.15
C ALA A 160 17.34 16.75 0.39
N ARG A 161 17.75 17.47 -0.67
CA ARG A 161 18.62 18.66 -0.55
C ARG A 161 17.93 19.78 0.21
N HIS A 162 16.66 20.04 -0.07
CA HIS A 162 15.86 21.02 0.67
C HIS A 162 15.72 20.67 2.16
N GLN A 163 15.71 19.38 2.50
CA GLN A 163 15.66 18.87 3.87
C GLN A 163 17.05 18.74 4.54
N GLY A 164 18.14 19.02 3.81
CA GLY A 164 19.51 18.91 4.32
C GLY A 164 20.00 17.48 4.55
N ASN A 165 19.39 16.48 3.89
CA ASN A 165 19.72 15.07 4.06
C ASN A 165 20.77 14.60 3.03
N GLU A 166 22.00 15.09 3.18
CA GLU A 166 23.13 14.84 2.25
C GLU A 166 23.48 13.36 2.07
N GLN A 167 23.26 12.53 3.10
CA GLN A 167 23.49 11.08 3.02
C GLN A 167 22.49 10.40 2.08
N PHE A 168 21.23 10.83 2.12
CA PHE A 168 20.18 10.31 1.25
C PHE A 168 20.34 10.82 -0.19
N VAL A 169 20.74 12.09 -0.36
CA VAL A 169 21.11 12.66 -1.67
C VAL A 169 22.22 11.85 -2.33
N SER A 170 23.32 11.59 -1.62
CA SER A 170 24.46 10.81 -2.12
C SER A 170 24.05 9.40 -2.56
N ARG A 171 23.11 8.77 -1.84
CA ARG A 171 22.58 7.45 -2.18
C ARG A 171 21.69 7.47 -3.43
N LEU A 172 20.83 8.48 -3.57
CA LEU A 172 19.97 8.65 -4.75
C LEU A 172 20.77 9.01 -6.01
N GLU A 173 21.81 9.84 -5.87
CA GLU A 173 22.72 10.17 -6.98
C GLU A 173 23.53 8.95 -7.44
N ALA A 174 24.02 8.12 -6.51
CA ALA A 174 24.67 6.87 -6.86
C ALA A 174 23.73 5.91 -7.64
N LEU A 175 22.46 5.82 -7.22
CA LEU A 175 21.43 5.03 -7.92
C LEU A 175 21.13 5.56 -9.34
N ARG A 176 21.15 6.89 -9.53
CA ARG A 176 20.98 7.53 -10.85
C ARG A 176 22.14 7.17 -11.80
N ASP A 177 23.37 7.24 -11.31
CA ASP A 177 24.57 7.13 -12.16
C ASP A 177 24.89 5.67 -12.57
N HIS A 178 24.31 4.66 -11.89
CA HIS A 178 24.52 3.24 -12.21
C HIS A 178 23.63 2.71 -13.35
N GLY A 179 22.83 3.56 -14.01
CA GLY A 179 22.08 3.22 -15.23
C GLY A 179 20.99 2.15 -15.08
N GLY A 180 20.83 1.55 -13.90
CA GLY A 180 19.89 0.47 -13.64
C GLY A 180 20.18 -0.81 -14.45
N PRO A 181 19.84 -2.01 -13.95
CA PRO A 181 19.96 -3.21 -14.78
C PRO A 181 18.96 -3.15 -15.94
N GLU A 182 19.46 -3.32 -17.16
CA GLU A 182 18.65 -3.55 -18.36
C GLU A 182 17.76 -4.78 -18.15
N ILE A 183 16.45 -4.61 -18.31
CA ILE A 183 15.52 -5.73 -18.28
C ILE A 183 15.58 -6.43 -19.64
N VAL A 184 16.21 -7.61 -19.67
CA VAL A 184 15.88 -8.67 -20.64
C VAL A 184 14.78 -9.56 -20.07
#